data_AF-A0A397G7C4-F1
#
_entry.id   AF-A0A397G7C4-F1
#
_cell.length_a   1.000
_cell.length_b   1.000
_cell.length_c   1.000
_cell.angle_alpha   90.00
_cell.angle_beta   90.00
_cell.angle_gamma   90.00
#
_symmetry.space_group_name_H-M   'P 1'
#
loop_
_entity.id
_entity.type
_entity.pdbx_description
1 polymer ?
#
loop_
_entity_poly.entity_id
_entity_poly.type
_entity_poly.pdbx_seq_one_letter_code
_entity_poly.pdbx_strand_id
1 'polypeptide(L)'
;MGAITTDKEVPFGSDQIENNIDVLKDKLRKESTPLYQHLYLAVDNISIHELTWKNPLASQVISDKSEIVEQLPTNLKKAFKKPNIVPEKLIHNGSWKESEEKLSDTVKEIFSLLKDIWINPAFNSDLAKSLNEGTYQSTVIFLSIRAILKNLPFGLSSFISTSERQSDASADRKGKIGRKPDIMYVVKYLNVFFEIMYLECSRLHCTQQKKKDDEIKLWRECNDDMYYVRKALKPEKEQFGIIGVQVAGNMLHLNVLVRDNTNIHRYYHIQSAEIPVQVSDAKIVTNFIETLLFLRNILITNVSLLCHGSIPQSQR
;
A
#
# COMPACT_ATOMS: atom_id res chain seq x y z
N MET A 1 14.77 9.08 26.40
CA MET A 1 15.83 8.75 25.42
C MET A 1 15.82 7.25 25.22
N GLY A 2 15.17 6.77 24.16
CA GLY A 2 15.26 5.37 23.73
C GLY A 2 15.75 5.40 22.29
N ALA A 3 17.01 5.05 22.08
CA ALA A 3 17.54 4.84 20.75
C ALA A 3 16.84 3.59 20.17
N ILE A 4 15.80 3.80 19.38
CA ILE A 4 15.27 2.74 18.51
C ILE A 4 16.37 2.50 17.49
N THR A 5 17.12 1.42 17.69
CA THR A 5 18.08 0.92 16.72
C THR A 5 17.31 0.60 15.45
N THR A 6 17.39 1.49 14.46
CA THR A 6 17.03 1.17 13.09
C THR A 6 18.03 0.10 12.64
N ASP A 7 17.59 -1.16 12.57
CA ASP A 7 18.30 -2.18 11.82
C ASP A 7 18.48 -1.62 10.40
N LYS A 8 19.69 -1.17 10.10
CA LYS A 8 20.02 -0.64 8.78
C LYS A 8 19.86 -1.82 7.82
N GLU A 9 18.85 -1.74 6.95
CA GLU A 9 18.67 -2.73 5.91
C GLU A 9 19.94 -2.85 5.10
N VAL A 10 20.35 -4.10 4.83
CA VAL A 10 21.46 -4.37 3.93
C VAL A 10 21.01 -3.95 2.53
N PRO A 11 21.67 -2.94 1.92
CA PRO A 11 21.40 -2.53 0.54
C PRO A 11 21.58 -3.69 -0.43
N PHE A 12 20.85 -3.68 -1.55
CA PHE A 12 21.21 -4.51 -2.68
C PHE A 12 22.61 -4.14 -3.18
N GLY A 13 23.41 -5.15 -3.52
CA GLY A 13 24.64 -4.96 -4.29
C GLY A 13 24.33 -4.60 -5.75
N SER A 14 25.31 -4.03 -6.45
CA SER A 14 25.21 -3.69 -7.89
C SER A 14 24.70 -4.86 -8.73
N ASP A 15 25.25 -6.04 -8.51
CA ASP A 15 24.97 -7.25 -9.30
C ASP A 15 23.51 -7.69 -9.15
N GLN A 16 22.93 -7.50 -7.96
CA GLN A 16 21.52 -7.79 -7.72
C GLN A 16 20.61 -6.78 -8.42
N ILE A 17 20.99 -5.50 -8.46
CA ILE A 17 20.25 -4.46 -9.18
C ILE A 17 20.29 -4.75 -10.68
N GLU A 18 21.47 -5.08 -11.22
CA GLU A 18 21.65 -5.45 -12.63
C GLU A 18 20.77 -6.64 -13.01
N ASN A 19 20.86 -7.74 -12.26
CA ASN A 19 20.01 -8.91 -12.50
C ASN A 19 18.51 -8.58 -12.40
N ASN A 20 18.10 -7.73 -11.46
CA ASN A 20 16.70 -7.29 -11.37
C ASN A 20 16.27 -6.48 -12.61
N ILE A 21 17.13 -5.61 -13.12
CA ILE A 21 16.85 -4.83 -14.32
C ILE A 21 16.75 -5.73 -15.55
N ASP A 22 17.63 -6.71 -15.71
CA ASP A 22 17.56 -7.67 -16.81
C ASP A 22 16.27 -8.49 -16.78
N VAL A 23 15.89 -8.99 -15.60
CA VAL A 23 14.61 -9.69 -15.42
C VAL A 23 13.41 -8.80 -15.75
N LEU A 24 13.48 -7.50 -15.40
CA LEU A 24 12.43 -6.55 -15.75
C LEU A 24 12.34 -6.33 -17.26
N LYS A 25 13.48 -6.14 -17.94
CA LYS A 25 13.59 -6.02 -19.40
C LYS A 25 12.98 -7.23 -20.10
N ASP A 26 13.31 -8.44 -19.64
CA ASP A 26 12.77 -9.69 -20.19
C ASP A 26 11.26 -9.81 -20.00
N LYS A 27 10.72 -9.33 -18.89
CA LYS A 27 9.25 -9.28 -18.69
C LYS A 27 8.61 -8.29 -19.64
N LEU A 28 9.20 -7.11 -19.80
CA LEU A 28 8.68 -6.05 -20.69
C LEU A 28 8.66 -6.51 -22.16
N ARG A 29 9.67 -7.28 -22.60
CA ARG A 29 9.73 -7.86 -23.96
C ARG A 29 8.63 -8.87 -24.28
N LYS A 30 7.95 -9.44 -23.27
CA LYS A 30 6.91 -10.46 -23.49
C LYS A 30 5.64 -9.89 -24.11
N GLU A 31 5.45 -8.57 -24.05
CA GLU A 31 4.27 -7.91 -24.60
C GLU A 31 4.71 -6.82 -25.59
N SER A 32 4.12 -6.84 -26.79
CA SER A 32 4.49 -5.95 -27.90
C SER A 32 3.59 -4.72 -27.99
N THR A 33 2.75 -4.45 -26.99
CA THR A 33 1.89 -3.26 -27.02
C THR A 33 2.73 -1.99 -26.91
N PRO A 34 2.24 -0.84 -27.45
CA PRO A 34 3.01 0.40 -27.44
C PRO A 34 3.47 0.81 -26.03
N LEU A 35 2.64 0.57 -25.01
CA LEU A 35 3.01 0.85 -23.62
C LEU A 35 4.25 0.09 -23.19
N TYR A 36 4.30 -1.22 -23.43
CA TYR A 36 5.42 -2.07 -23.01
C TYR A 36 6.69 -1.80 -23.81
N GLN A 37 6.57 -1.48 -25.09
CA GLN A 37 7.72 -1.06 -25.91
C GLN A 37 8.35 0.23 -25.38
N HIS A 38 7.53 1.24 -25.02
CA HIS A 38 8.05 2.49 -24.46
C HIS A 38 8.68 2.27 -23.08
N LEU A 39 8.05 1.47 -22.22
CA LEU A 39 8.62 1.12 -20.91
C LEU A 39 9.93 0.34 -21.07
N TYR A 40 10.02 -0.60 -22.01
CA TYR A 40 11.24 -1.33 -22.31
C TYR A 40 12.36 -0.35 -22.70
N LEU A 41 12.13 0.52 -23.69
CA LEU A 41 13.13 1.48 -24.15
C LEU A 41 13.58 2.42 -23.02
N ALA A 42 12.64 2.88 -22.19
CA ALA A 42 12.97 3.72 -21.04
C ALA A 42 13.83 2.99 -20.00
N VAL A 43 13.53 1.72 -19.70
CA VAL A 43 14.34 0.90 -18.80
C VAL A 43 15.71 0.55 -19.41
N ASP A 44 15.77 0.35 -20.72
CA ASP A 44 17.02 0.02 -21.43
C ASP A 44 18.03 1.17 -21.43
N ASN A 45 17.53 2.41 -21.41
CA ASN A 45 18.34 3.62 -21.39
C ASN A 45 18.83 4.04 -19.99
N ILE A 46 18.35 3.41 -18.92
CA ILE A 46 18.76 3.77 -17.56
C ILE A 46 20.18 3.26 -17.27
N SER A 47 21.03 4.15 -16.74
CA SER A 47 22.31 3.75 -16.18
C SER A 47 22.12 3.02 -14.85
N ILE A 48 22.52 1.75 -14.79
CA ILE A 48 22.38 0.91 -13.58
C ILE A 48 23.12 1.53 -12.39
N HIS A 49 24.22 2.26 -12.63
CA HIS A 49 25.01 2.93 -11.59
C HIS A 49 24.27 4.08 -10.89
N GLU A 50 23.21 4.62 -11.50
CA GLU A 50 22.36 5.65 -10.90
C GLU A 50 21.26 5.05 -10.01
N LEU A 51 21.08 3.74 -10.06
CA LEU A 51 20.08 3.03 -9.27
C LEU A 51 20.63 2.59 -7.92
N THR A 52 19.79 2.73 -6.91
CA THR A 52 20.02 2.21 -5.56
C THR A 52 18.83 1.35 -5.16
N TRP A 53 18.97 0.61 -4.05
CA TRP A 53 17.86 -0.15 -3.46
C TRP A 53 16.64 0.69 -3.09
N LYS A 54 16.79 2.02 -2.99
CA LYS A 54 15.69 2.96 -2.74
C LYS A 54 14.81 3.18 -3.98
N ASN A 55 15.30 2.84 -5.17
CA ASN A 55 14.56 2.98 -6.42
C ASN A 55 13.68 1.74 -6.65
N PRO A 56 12.37 1.88 -6.90
CA PRO A 56 11.48 0.75 -7.18
C PRO A 56 11.95 -0.14 -8.34
N LEU A 57 12.52 0.47 -9.40
CA LEU A 57 13.04 -0.25 -10.57
C LEU A 57 14.14 -1.25 -10.21
N ALA A 58 14.99 -0.92 -9.24
CA ALA A 58 16.02 -1.81 -8.73
C ALA A 58 15.45 -3.08 -8.07
N SER A 59 14.13 -3.13 -7.83
CA SER A 59 13.37 -4.26 -7.29
C SER A 59 12.33 -4.82 -8.25
N GLN A 60 12.44 -4.53 -9.56
CA GLN A 60 11.48 -4.94 -10.59
C GLN A 60 10.08 -4.32 -10.44
N VAL A 61 9.98 -3.18 -9.74
CA VAL A 61 8.73 -2.45 -9.50
C VAL A 61 8.71 -1.18 -10.36
N ILE A 62 7.64 -0.97 -11.12
CA ILE A 62 7.41 0.29 -11.85
C ILE A 62 6.39 1.13 -11.08
N SER A 63 6.81 2.28 -10.56
CA SER A 63 5.91 3.23 -9.91
C SER A 63 5.29 4.20 -10.91
N ASP A 64 4.04 4.56 -10.71
CA ASP A 64 3.35 5.58 -11.52
C ASP A 64 3.92 7.01 -11.38
N LYS A 65 4.71 7.25 -10.33
CA LYS A 65 5.50 8.47 -10.10
C LYS A 65 6.94 8.37 -10.63
N SER A 66 7.34 7.21 -11.18
CA SER A 66 8.70 7.06 -11.71
C SER A 66 8.90 7.90 -12.97
N GLU A 67 10.12 8.39 -13.16
CA GLU A 67 10.48 9.22 -14.32
C GLU A 67 10.14 8.52 -15.65
N ILE A 68 10.37 7.21 -15.75
CA ILE A 68 10.04 6.43 -16.96
C ILE A 68 8.54 6.43 -17.29
N VAL A 69 7.66 6.56 -16.29
CA VAL A 69 6.21 6.69 -16.49
C VAL A 69 5.82 8.14 -16.75
N GLU A 70 6.54 9.10 -16.16
CA GLU A 70 6.29 10.51 -16.38
C GLU A 70 6.59 10.96 -17.81
N GLN A 71 7.62 10.37 -18.43
CA GLN A 71 8.04 10.62 -19.81
C GLN A 71 7.16 9.90 -20.86
N LEU A 72 6.20 9.07 -20.45
CA LEU A 72 5.30 8.41 -21.40
C LEU A 72 4.37 9.42 -22.11
N PRO A 73 4.05 9.20 -23.40
CA PRO A 73 2.96 9.89 -24.08
C PRO A 73 1.66 9.86 -23.28
N THR A 74 0.86 10.92 -23.34
CA THR A 74 -0.33 11.11 -22.49
C THR A 74 -1.32 9.94 -22.56
N ASN A 75 -1.56 9.40 -23.75
CA ASN A 75 -2.42 8.23 -23.96
C ASN A 75 -1.86 6.97 -23.27
N LEU A 76 -0.53 6.76 -23.34
CA LEU A 76 0.14 5.63 -22.70
C LEU A 76 0.22 5.79 -21.17
N LYS A 77 0.40 7.02 -20.67
CA LYS A 77 0.32 7.30 -19.22
C LYS A 77 -1.08 7.01 -18.67
N LYS A 78 -2.14 7.33 -19.43
CA LYS A 78 -3.52 6.95 -19.10
C LYS A 78 -3.73 5.44 -19.15
N ALA A 79 -3.18 4.75 -20.16
CA ALA A 79 -3.25 3.30 -20.27
C ALA A 79 -2.52 2.60 -19.11
N PHE A 80 -1.35 3.12 -18.71
CA PHE A 80 -0.60 2.61 -17.55
C PHE A 80 -1.43 2.63 -16.27
N LYS A 81 -2.28 3.65 -16.08
CA LYS A 81 -3.12 3.83 -14.89
C LYS A 81 -4.46 3.07 -14.94
N LYS A 82 -4.77 2.33 -16.00
CA LYS A 82 -6.03 1.57 -16.14
C LYS A 82 -5.75 0.06 -16.21
N PRO A 83 -6.14 -0.75 -15.22
CA PRO A 83 -6.08 -2.21 -15.34
C PRO A 83 -7.15 -2.73 -16.32
N ASN A 84 -6.85 -3.84 -17.03
CA ASN A 84 -7.84 -4.56 -17.85
C ASN A 84 -8.72 -5.48 -16.97
N ILE A 85 -9.94 -5.81 -17.42
CA ILE A 85 -11.00 -6.45 -16.61
C ILE A 85 -11.50 -7.76 -17.26
N VAL A 86 -11.75 -8.82 -16.46
CA VAL A 86 -12.43 -10.09 -16.83
C VAL A 86 -13.42 -10.52 -15.70
N PRO A 87 -14.58 -11.18 -15.94
CA PRO A 87 -15.60 -11.43 -14.90
C PRO A 87 -15.73 -12.88 -14.35
N GLU A 88 -15.98 -12.98 -13.03
CA GLU A 88 -16.79 -13.96 -12.24
C GLU A 88 -16.63 -13.75 -10.71
N LYS A 89 -15.66 -12.93 -10.26
CA LYS A 89 -15.30 -12.62 -8.84
C LYS A 89 -15.55 -11.13 -8.49
N LEU A 90 -15.47 -10.71 -7.21
CA LEU A 90 -15.44 -9.27 -6.88
C LEU A 90 -14.18 -8.64 -7.49
N ILE A 91 -14.36 -7.80 -8.50
CA ILE A 91 -13.30 -7.11 -9.24
C ILE A 91 -13.27 -5.62 -8.92
N HIS A 92 -12.14 -4.96 -9.20
CA HIS A 92 -12.05 -3.51 -9.19
C HIS A 92 -12.69 -2.96 -10.47
N ASN A 93 -14.00 -2.72 -10.42
CA ASN A 93 -14.82 -2.23 -11.54
C ASN A 93 -15.27 -0.78 -11.37
N GLY A 94 -14.73 -0.06 -10.39
CA GLY A 94 -15.14 1.31 -10.06
C GLY A 94 -16.51 1.43 -9.37
N SER A 95 -17.10 0.32 -8.91
CA SER A 95 -18.33 0.33 -8.12
C SER A 95 -18.06 0.06 -6.64
N TRP A 96 -18.90 0.63 -5.78
CA TRP A 96 -18.96 0.27 -4.35
C TRP A 96 -19.43 -1.18 -4.19
N LYS A 97 -18.84 -1.90 -3.24
CA LYS A 97 -19.14 -3.32 -2.95
C LYS A 97 -20.18 -3.50 -1.86
N GLU A 98 -20.48 -2.44 -1.12
CA GLU A 98 -21.47 -2.44 -0.05
C GLU A 98 -22.64 -1.51 -0.41
N SER A 99 -23.79 -1.76 0.21
CA SER A 99 -24.98 -0.93 0.07
C SER A 99 -24.76 0.46 0.67
N GLU A 100 -25.55 1.43 0.22
CA GLU A 100 -25.56 2.79 0.77
C GLU A 100 -25.79 2.81 2.29
N GLU A 101 -26.63 1.90 2.81
CA GLU A 101 -26.87 1.75 4.25
C GLU A 101 -25.58 1.41 5.02
N LYS A 102 -24.82 0.40 4.57
CA LYS A 102 -23.56 0.00 5.20
C LYS A 102 -22.48 1.09 5.10
N LEU A 103 -22.43 1.76 3.96
CA LEU A 103 -21.54 2.91 3.77
C LEU A 103 -21.91 4.02 4.75
N SER A 104 -23.20 4.35 4.87
CA SER A 104 -23.73 5.35 5.81
C SER A 104 -23.38 5.01 7.27
N ASP A 105 -23.52 3.75 7.68
CA ASP A 105 -23.14 3.33 9.03
C ASP A 105 -21.63 3.45 9.27
N THR A 106 -20.80 3.08 8.28
CA THR A 106 -19.35 3.29 8.34
C THR A 106 -19.01 4.77 8.46
N VAL A 107 -19.70 5.64 7.72
CA VAL A 107 -19.53 7.10 7.80
C VAL A 107 -19.89 7.63 9.19
N LYS A 108 -20.97 7.16 9.81
CA LYS A 108 -21.35 7.54 11.19
C LYS A 108 -20.25 7.18 12.20
N GLU A 109 -19.65 5.99 12.07
CA GLU A 109 -18.53 5.56 12.93
C GLU A 109 -17.31 6.48 12.76
N ILE A 110 -16.96 6.84 11.51
CA ILE A 110 -15.85 7.77 11.24
C ILE A 110 -16.17 9.17 11.80
N PHE A 111 -17.40 9.67 11.65
CA PHE A 111 -17.79 10.96 12.23
C PHE A 111 -17.73 10.96 13.75
N SER A 112 -18.17 9.88 14.40
CA SER A 112 -18.05 9.75 15.86
C SER A 112 -16.59 9.84 16.30
N LEU A 113 -15.69 9.14 15.59
CA LEU A 113 -14.25 9.22 15.83
C LEU A 113 -13.72 10.65 15.63
N LEU A 114 -14.07 11.32 14.54
CA LEU A 114 -13.62 12.70 14.29
C LEU A 114 -14.08 13.67 15.37
N LYS A 115 -15.32 13.52 15.86
CA LYS A 115 -15.83 14.31 16.98
C LYS A 115 -14.97 14.14 18.23
N ASP A 116 -14.58 12.91 18.55
CA ASP A 116 -13.72 12.61 19.70
C ASP A 116 -12.30 13.18 19.53
N ILE A 117 -11.75 13.14 18.31
CA ILE A 117 -10.46 13.74 17.98
C ILE A 117 -10.53 15.27 18.13
N TRP A 118 -11.59 15.92 17.63
CA TRP A 118 -11.72 17.37 17.65
C TRP A 118 -11.93 17.97 19.04
N ILE A 119 -12.42 17.20 20.01
CA ILE A 119 -12.50 17.68 21.40
C ILE A 119 -11.23 17.38 22.21
N ASN A 120 -10.29 16.63 21.64
CA ASN A 120 -9.05 16.26 22.33
C ASN A 120 -8.06 17.46 22.36
N PRO A 121 -7.73 18.00 23.55
CA PRO A 121 -6.85 19.16 23.67
C PRO A 121 -5.44 18.94 23.11
N ALA A 122 -4.99 17.68 23.01
CA ALA A 122 -3.70 17.31 22.46
C ALA A 122 -3.53 17.77 21.00
N PHE A 123 -4.64 17.84 20.24
CA PHE A 123 -4.63 18.23 18.83
C PHE A 123 -5.04 19.69 18.61
N ASN A 124 -5.61 20.38 19.61
CA ASN A 124 -6.11 21.75 19.49
C ASN A 124 -5.19 22.83 20.10
N SER A 125 -4.04 22.44 20.64
CA SER A 125 -3.12 23.34 21.36
C SER A 125 -1.74 23.38 20.71
N ASP A 126 -0.87 24.28 21.19
CA ASP A 126 0.56 24.28 20.84
C ASP A 126 1.24 22.92 21.09
N LEU A 127 0.64 22.05 21.92
CA LEU A 127 1.10 20.69 22.17
C LEU A 127 1.08 19.80 20.93
N ALA A 128 0.23 20.08 19.93
CA ALA A 128 0.14 19.30 18.69
C ALA A 128 1.50 19.16 17.98
N LYS A 129 2.32 20.22 18.04
CA LYS A 129 3.69 20.25 17.49
C LYS A 129 4.67 19.34 18.24
N SER A 130 4.39 19.07 19.52
CA SER A 130 5.21 18.25 20.40
C SER A 130 4.76 16.79 20.49
N LEU A 131 3.63 16.44 19.85
CA LEU A 131 3.11 15.08 19.88
C LEU A 131 4.11 14.09 19.30
N ASN A 132 4.33 13.01 20.03
CA ASN A 132 5.13 11.90 19.54
C ASN A 132 4.32 11.09 18.51
N GLU A 133 5.05 10.28 17.74
CA GLU A 133 4.52 9.45 16.65
C GLU A 133 3.46 8.48 17.14
N GLY A 134 3.73 7.78 18.26
CA GLY A 134 2.83 6.79 18.84
C GLY A 134 1.51 7.36 19.32
N THR A 135 1.49 8.57 19.89
CA THR A 135 0.23 9.23 20.27
C THR A 135 -0.62 9.56 19.05
N TYR A 136 -0.04 10.16 18.01
CA TYR A 136 -0.80 10.47 16.79
C TYR A 136 -1.32 9.20 16.10
N GLN A 137 -0.45 8.19 15.98
CA GLN A 137 -0.79 6.90 15.41
C GLN A 137 -1.93 6.21 16.18
N SER A 138 -1.81 6.06 17.50
CA SER A 138 -2.78 5.30 18.30
C SER A 138 -4.14 5.99 18.43
N THR A 139 -4.18 7.32 18.50
CA THR A 139 -5.41 8.09 18.76
C THR A 139 -6.15 8.52 17.50
N VAL A 140 -5.47 8.66 16.37
CA VAL A 140 -6.09 9.09 15.11
C VAL A 140 -6.04 7.98 14.09
N ILE A 141 -4.84 7.52 13.74
CA ILE A 141 -4.63 6.66 12.57
C ILE A 141 -5.19 5.25 12.81
N PHE A 142 -4.78 4.60 13.89
CA PHE A 142 -5.25 3.27 14.26
C PHE A 142 -6.77 3.23 14.42
N LEU A 143 -7.36 4.24 15.06
CA LEU A 143 -8.82 4.30 15.22
C LEU A 143 -9.54 4.54 13.87
N SER A 144 -8.97 5.34 12.97
CA SER A 144 -9.51 5.56 11.62
C SER A 144 -9.54 4.27 10.81
N ILE A 145 -8.42 3.51 10.85
CA ILE A 145 -8.33 2.19 10.22
C ILE A 145 -9.31 1.21 10.87
N ARG A 146 -9.40 1.19 12.21
CA ARG A 146 -10.33 0.32 12.93
C ARG A 146 -11.79 0.61 12.57
N ALA A 147 -12.17 1.88 12.41
CA ALA A 147 -13.52 2.28 12.02
C ALA A 147 -13.92 1.66 10.67
N ILE A 148 -13.04 1.72 9.67
CA ILE A 148 -13.32 1.14 8.34
C ILE A 148 -13.19 -0.37 8.26
N LEU A 149 -12.56 -1.03 9.24
CA LEU A 149 -12.47 -2.49 9.29
C LEU A 149 -13.61 -3.14 10.09
N LYS A 150 -14.41 -2.33 10.81
CA LYS A 150 -15.54 -2.82 11.60
C LYS A 150 -16.60 -3.45 10.69
N ASN A 151 -17.12 -4.63 11.06
CA ASN A 151 -18.20 -5.29 10.32
C ASN A 151 -17.91 -5.52 8.83
N LEU A 152 -16.66 -5.84 8.46
CA LEU A 152 -16.36 -6.26 7.08
C LEU A 152 -17.21 -7.51 6.72
N PRO A 153 -17.63 -7.66 5.45
CA PRO A 153 -18.57 -8.69 5.03
C PRO A 153 -17.96 -10.12 4.95
N PHE A 154 -16.83 -10.36 5.61
CA PHE A 154 -16.14 -11.65 5.59
C PHE A 154 -16.21 -12.30 6.97
N GLY A 155 -16.64 -13.55 7.03
CA GLY A 155 -16.53 -14.38 8.24
C GLY A 155 -15.10 -14.87 8.54
N LEU A 156 -14.08 -14.21 7.98
CA LEU A 156 -12.69 -14.59 8.16
C LEU A 156 -12.13 -14.02 9.46
N SER A 157 -11.25 -14.80 10.09
CA SER A 157 -10.45 -14.28 11.20
C SER A 157 -9.45 -13.26 10.66
N SER A 158 -9.55 -12.02 11.13
CA SER A 158 -8.65 -10.93 10.76
C SER A 158 -8.34 -10.07 11.98
N PHE A 159 -7.22 -9.36 11.94
CA PHE A 159 -6.82 -8.46 13.01
C PHE A 159 -5.92 -7.35 12.49
N ILE A 160 -5.81 -6.29 13.28
CA ILE A 160 -4.83 -5.23 13.07
C ILE A 160 -3.66 -5.51 14.02
N SER A 161 -2.44 -5.49 13.50
CA SER A 161 -1.23 -5.47 14.33
C SER A 161 -0.60 -4.08 14.30
N THR A 162 0.16 -3.75 15.33
CA THR A 162 0.92 -2.50 15.44
C THR A 162 2.42 -2.79 15.49
N SER A 163 3.23 -1.73 15.48
CA SER A 163 4.71 -1.62 15.43
C SER A 163 5.58 -2.62 16.20
N GLU A 164 4.99 -3.48 17.02
CA GLU A 164 5.67 -4.57 17.73
C GLU A 164 5.80 -5.84 16.87
N ARG A 165 4.84 -6.10 15.96
CA ARG A 165 4.83 -7.30 15.12
C ARG A 165 5.75 -7.13 13.91
N GLN A 166 6.56 -8.15 13.65
CA GLN A 166 7.34 -8.25 12.41
C GLN A 166 6.46 -8.79 11.27
N SER A 167 6.68 -8.26 10.06
CA SER A 167 6.07 -8.81 8.84
C SER A 167 6.66 -10.18 8.52
N ASP A 168 5.78 -11.17 8.42
CA ASP A 168 6.14 -12.54 8.04
C ASP A 168 6.58 -12.58 6.56
N ALA A 169 5.94 -11.78 5.70
CA ALA A 169 6.30 -11.66 4.31
C ALA A 169 7.70 -11.07 4.11
N SER A 170 8.01 -9.99 4.83
CA SER A 170 9.33 -9.37 4.82
C SER A 170 10.41 -10.34 5.34
N ALA A 171 10.11 -11.07 6.42
CA ALA A 171 11.01 -12.06 6.98
C ALA A 171 11.31 -13.20 5.99
N ASP A 172 10.27 -13.77 5.37
CA ASP A 172 10.38 -14.81 4.34
C ASP A 172 11.21 -14.33 3.14
N ARG A 173 11.03 -13.09 2.71
CA ARG A 173 11.78 -12.54 1.57
C ARG A 173 13.24 -12.28 1.89
N LYS A 174 13.54 -11.80 3.10
CA LYS A 174 14.91 -11.46 3.55
C LYS A 174 15.69 -12.65 4.09
N GLY A 175 15.02 -13.74 4.49
CA GLY A 175 15.62 -14.88 5.18
C GLY A 175 16.17 -14.54 6.58
N LYS A 176 15.73 -13.43 7.17
CA LYS A 176 16.15 -12.89 8.48
C LYS A 176 14.97 -12.16 9.15
N ILE A 177 15.25 -11.38 10.19
CA ILE A 177 14.30 -10.51 10.88
C ILE A 177 13.51 -9.65 9.85
N GLY A 178 12.18 -9.80 9.90
CA GLY A 178 11.25 -9.05 9.08
C GLY A 178 11.24 -7.58 9.48
N ARG A 179 10.85 -6.71 8.55
CA ARG A 179 10.58 -5.32 8.86
C ARG A 179 9.35 -5.20 9.78
N LYS A 180 9.21 -4.03 10.40
CA LYS A 180 8.16 -3.73 11.39
C LYS A 180 7.37 -2.50 10.93
N PRO A 181 6.32 -2.69 10.12
CA PRO A 181 5.37 -1.64 9.79
C PRO A 181 4.67 -1.11 11.04
N ASP A 182 4.28 0.16 11.04
CA ASP A 182 3.60 0.76 12.19
C ASP A 182 2.22 0.13 12.44
N ILE A 183 1.50 -0.18 11.36
CA ILE A 183 0.23 -0.91 11.41
C ILE A 183 0.18 -1.91 10.24
N MET A 184 -0.31 -3.11 10.49
CA MET A 184 -0.68 -4.07 9.43
C MET A 184 -2.12 -4.56 9.62
N TYR A 185 -2.81 -4.79 8.51
CA TYR A 185 -4.07 -5.54 8.52
C TYR A 185 -3.82 -6.95 8.00
N VAL A 186 -4.12 -7.95 8.84
CA VAL A 186 -3.79 -9.35 8.59
C VAL A 186 -5.06 -10.17 8.53
N VAL A 187 -5.17 -11.03 7.52
CA VAL A 187 -6.30 -11.95 7.33
C VAL A 187 -5.81 -13.39 7.37
N LYS A 188 -6.45 -14.22 8.19
CA LYS A 188 -6.20 -15.65 8.22
C LYS A 188 -7.11 -16.35 7.22
N TYR A 189 -6.51 -17.07 6.27
CA TYR A 189 -7.22 -17.88 5.29
C TYR A 189 -6.43 -19.17 5.02
N LEU A 190 -7.10 -20.32 4.97
CA LEU A 190 -6.47 -21.65 4.82
C LEU A 190 -5.29 -21.90 5.79
N ASN A 191 -5.42 -21.45 7.05
CA ASN A 191 -4.37 -21.51 8.07
C ASN A 191 -3.10 -20.69 7.80
N VAL A 192 -3.09 -19.85 6.75
CA VAL A 192 -2.02 -18.89 6.46
C VAL A 192 -2.48 -17.50 6.86
N PHE A 193 -1.56 -16.70 7.40
CA PHE A 193 -1.78 -15.27 7.67
C PHE A 193 -1.28 -14.47 6.47
N PHE A 194 -2.15 -13.66 5.89
CA PHE A 194 -1.84 -12.79 4.76
C PHE A 194 -1.89 -11.32 5.19
N GLU A 195 -0.86 -10.56 4.88
CA GLU A 195 -0.64 -9.18 5.32
C GLU A 195 -1.16 -8.18 4.26
N ILE A 196 -2.48 -8.01 4.18
CA ILE A 196 -3.18 -7.35 3.05
C ILE A 196 -2.91 -5.84 2.96
N MET A 197 -2.60 -5.19 4.07
CA MET A 197 -2.31 -3.76 4.11
C MET A 197 -1.18 -3.46 5.09
N TYR A 198 -0.31 -2.56 4.67
CA TYR A 198 0.78 -1.98 5.45
C TYR A 198 0.53 -0.48 5.65
N LEU A 199 0.94 0.04 6.80
CA LEU A 199 0.88 1.47 7.06
C LEU A 199 2.14 1.93 7.80
N GLU A 200 2.72 3.02 7.30
CA GLU A 200 3.81 3.77 7.94
C GLU A 200 3.26 5.15 8.32
N CYS A 201 3.48 5.53 9.58
CA CYS A 201 2.98 6.74 10.18
C CYS A 201 4.15 7.63 10.61
N SER A 202 4.20 8.85 10.09
CA SER A 202 5.04 9.89 10.66
C SER A 202 4.30 10.64 11.78
N ARG A 203 5.00 11.52 12.49
CA ARG A 203 4.37 12.53 13.35
C ARG A 203 3.55 13.51 12.50
N LEU A 204 2.57 14.15 13.14
CA LEU A 204 1.74 15.20 12.52
C LEU A 204 2.59 16.30 11.85
N HIS A 205 3.75 16.61 12.43
CA HIS A 205 4.77 17.43 11.79
C HIS A 205 6.03 16.58 11.54
N CYS A 206 6.38 16.39 10.26
CA CYS A 206 7.50 15.55 9.87
C CYS A 206 8.37 16.21 8.79
N THR A 207 9.62 15.76 8.71
CA THR A 207 10.59 16.23 7.71
C THR A 207 10.32 15.59 6.36
N GLN A 208 10.74 16.24 5.27
CA GLN A 208 10.67 15.65 3.92
C GLN A 208 11.45 14.33 3.83
N GLN A 209 12.54 14.21 4.58
CA GLN A 209 13.31 12.98 4.64
C GLN A 209 12.50 11.81 5.23
N LYS A 210 11.78 12.03 6.35
CA LYS A 210 10.89 11.00 6.94
C LYS A 210 9.79 10.58 5.95
N LYS A 211 9.19 11.54 5.23
CA LYS A 211 8.20 11.22 4.17
C LYS A 211 8.81 10.32 3.09
N LYS A 212 10.01 10.64 2.59
CA LYS A 212 10.67 9.83 1.56
C LYS A 212 11.06 8.45 2.08
N ASP A 213 11.60 8.36 3.30
CA ASP A 213 12.02 7.09 3.88
C ASP A 213 10.84 6.16 4.14
N ASP A 214 9.72 6.68 4.66
CA ASP A 214 8.51 5.88 4.89
C ASP A 214 7.86 5.44 3.57
N GLU A 215 7.87 6.28 2.52
CA GLU A 215 7.42 5.86 1.18
C GLU A 215 8.27 4.68 0.67
N ILE A 216 9.59 4.75 0.85
CA ILE A 216 10.51 3.68 0.43
C ILE A 216 10.25 2.38 1.17
N LYS A 217 10.09 2.43 2.49
CA LYS A 217 9.75 1.24 3.28
C LYS A 217 8.45 0.63 2.79
N LEU A 218 7.42 1.45 2.62
CA LEU A 218 6.07 1.00 2.34
C LEU A 218 5.95 0.24 1.02
N TRP A 219 6.50 0.77 -0.09
CA TRP A 219 6.42 0.04 -1.37
C TRP A 219 7.24 -1.27 -1.34
N ARG A 220 8.32 -1.32 -0.54
CA ARG A 220 9.12 -2.54 -0.37
C ARG A 220 8.37 -3.62 0.40
N GLU A 221 7.64 -3.25 1.45
CA GLU A 221 6.75 -4.18 2.16
C GLU A 221 5.68 -4.72 1.22
N CYS A 222 5.01 -3.85 0.47
CA CYS A 222 4.02 -4.28 -0.51
C CYS A 222 4.63 -5.24 -1.56
N ASN A 223 5.87 -5.00 -1.97
CA ASN A 223 6.57 -5.84 -2.94
C ASN A 223 6.88 -7.22 -2.37
N ASP A 224 7.44 -7.26 -1.14
CA ASP A 224 7.80 -8.49 -0.46
C ASP A 224 6.55 -9.36 -0.17
N ASP A 225 5.45 -8.73 0.24
CA ASP A 225 4.18 -9.44 0.46
C ASP A 225 3.52 -9.96 -0.81
N MET A 226 3.62 -9.22 -1.92
CA MET A 226 3.17 -9.76 -3.20
C MET A 226 3.95 -11.02 -3.59
N TYR A 227 5.23 -11.16 -3.23
CA TYR A 227 5.95 -12.42 -3.38
C TYR A 227 5.45 -13.50 -2.41
N TYR A 228 5.21 -13.15 -1.15
CA TYR A 228 4.75 -14.06 -0.11
C TYR A 228 3.36 -14.65 -0.43
N VAL A 229 2.37 -13.79 -0.72
CA VAL A 229 1.03 -14.20 -1.15
C VAL A 229 1.13 -15.21 -2.29
N ARG A 230 2.00 -14.93 -3.28
CA ARG A 230 2.18 -15.78 -4.46
C ARG A 230 2.76 -17.15 -4.23
N LYS A 231 3.50 -17.34 -3.13
CA LYS A 231 3.99 -18.66 -2.72
C LYS A 231 2.85 -19.54 -2.23
N ALA A 232 1.82 -18.96 -1.61
CA ALA A 232 0.69 -19.70 -1.04
C ALA A 232 -0.55 -19.73 -1.95
N LEU A 233 -0.84 -18.63 -2.66
CA LEU A 233 -2.02 -18.44 -3.49
C LEU A 233 -1.69 -17.68 -4.76
N LYS A 234 -2.43 -17.93 -5.84
CA LYS A 234 -2.33 -17.18 -7.10
C LYS A 234 -3.61 -16.37 -7.29
N PRO A 235 -3.74 -15.20 -6.62
CA PRO A 235 -4.86 -14.31 -6.86
C PRO A 235 -4.79 -13.72 -8.27
N GLU A 236 -5.92 -13.20 -8.74
CA GLU A 236 -6.08 -12.70 -10.10
C GLU A 236 -5.13 -11.52 -10.39
N LYS A 237 -4.42 -11.59 -11.51
CA LYS A 237 -3.52 -10.51 -11.95
C LYS A 237 -4.34 -9.27 -12.31
N GLU A 238 -3.72 -8.09 -12.25
CA GLU A 238 -4.33 -6.77 -12.50
C GLU A 238 -5.47 -6.38 -11.56
N GLN A 239 -5.98 -7.30 -10.75
CA GLN A 239 -7.10 -7.11 -9.83
C GLN A 239 -6.62 -7.13 -8.37
N PHE A 240 -5.88 -8.16 -7.96
CA PHE A 240 -5.40 -8.23 -6.58
C PHE A 240 -4.18 -7.33 -6.37
N GLY A 241 -4.16 -6.61 -5.25
CA GLY A 241 -3.01 -5.78 -4.86
C GLY A 241 -2.77 -5.75 -3.36
N ILE A 242 -1.54 -5.41 -2.98
CA ILE A 242 -1.18 -5.15 -1.58
C ILE A 242 -1.29 -3.65 -1.33
N ILE A 243 -1.98 -3.27 -0.27
CA ILE A 243 -2.27 -1.87 0.03
C ILE A 243 -1.15 -1.27 0.87
N GLY A 244 -0.67 -0.10 0.48
CA GLY A 244 0.23 0.71 1.28
C GLY A 244 -0.42 2.03 1.65
N VAL A 245 -0.57 2.30 2.94
CA VAL A 245 -1.05 3.59 3.46
C VAL A 245 0.11 4.35 4.09
N GLN A 246 0.39 5.56 3.60
CA GLN A 246 1.39 6.42 4.22
C GLN A 246 0.72 7.59 4.91
N VAL A 247 1.05 7.83 6.17
CA VAL A 247 0.66 9.06 6.88
C VAL A 247 1.87 9.97 6.99
N ALA A 248 1.88 11.03 6.18
CA ALA A 248 2.99 11.97 6.00
C ALA A 248 2.63 13.36 6.56
N GLY A 249 2.74 13.52 7.87
CA GLY A 249 2.23 14.70 8.57
C GLY A 249 0.72 14.61 8.73
N ASN A 250 0.00 15.63 8.27
CA ASN A 250 -1.47 15.62 8.19
C ASN A 250 -2.01 14.98 6.91
N MET A 251 -1.18 14.44 6.02
CA MET A 251 -1.63 13.83 4.76
C MET A 251 -1.65 12.31 4.84
N LEU A 252 -2.77 11.70 4.48
CA LEU A 252 -2.89 10.26 4.21
C LEU A 252 -2.73 10.03 2.70
N HIS A 253 -1.78 9.19 2.30
CA HIS A 253 -1.58 8.75 0.93
C HIS A 253 -1.94 7.27 0.80
N LEU A 254 -2.92 6.97 -0.04
CA LEU A 254 -3.34 5.61 -0.35
C LEU A 254 -2.62 5.14 -1.62
N ASN A 255 -1.92 4.01 -1.52
CA ASN A 255 -1.20 3.39 -2.62
C ASN A 255 -1.52 1.90 -2.70
N VAL A 256 -1.28 1.31 -3.87
CA VAL A 256 -1.46 -0.13 -4.08
C VAL A 256 -0.37 -0.70 -4.97
N LEU A 257 0.14 -1.87 -4.62
CA LEU A 257 1.02 -2.66 -5.48
C LEU A 257 0.22 -3.77 -6.14
N VAL A 258 0.12 -3.74 -7.47
CA VAL A 258 -0.60 -4.72 -8.28
C VAL A 258 0.39 -5.43 -9.19
N ARG A 259 0.15 -6.71 -9.46
CA ARG A 259 0.94 -7.47 -10.44
C ARG A 259 0.19 -7.56 -11.76
N ASP A 260 0.81 -7.12 -12.85
CA ASP A 260 0.19 -7.15 -14.17
C ASP A 260 0.27 -8.53 -14.85
N ASN A 261 -0.34 -8.63 -16.03
CA ASN A 261 -0.39 -9.86 -16.82
C ASN A 261 0.99 -10.42 -17.20
N THR A 262 1.98 -9.56 -17.42
CA THR A 262 3.37 -9.94 -17.71
C THR A 262 4.21 -10.24 -16.47
N ASN A 263 3.59 -10.17 -15.29
CA ASN A 263 4.20 -10.43 -13.99
C ASN A 263 5.13 -9.31 -13.48
N ILE A 264 4.93 -8.09 -13.95
CA ILE A 264 5.61 -6.90 -13.45
C ILE A 264 4.79 -6.33 -12.29
N HIS A 265 5.48 -5.93 -11.23
CA HIS A 265 4.85 -5.27 -10.09
C HIS A 265 4.73 -3.78 -10.40
N ARG A 266 3.52 -3.24 -10.25
CA ARG A 266 3.19 -1.84 -10.51
C ARG A 266 2.70 -1.19 -9.23
N TYR A 267 3.35 -0.10 -8.84
CA TYR A 267 3.01 0.64 -7.62
C TYR A 267 2.30 1.93 -7.99
N TYR A 268 1.04 2.04 -7.59
CA TYR A 268 0.18 3.15 -7.96
C TYR A 268 -0.16 4.00 -6.76
N HIS A 269 -0.07 5.31 -6.95
CA HIS A 269 -0.75 6.25 -6.07
C HIS A 269 -2.22 6.34 -6.45
N ILE A 270 -3.11 6.07 -5.49
CA ILE A 270 -4.55 6.12 -5.70
C ILE A 270 -5.07 7.52 -5.45
N GLN A 271 -4.95 7.99 -4.21
CA GLN A 271 -5.40 9.30 -3.80
C GLN A 271 -4.76 9.73 -2.48
N SER A 272 -4.90 11.01 -2.19
CA SER A 272 -4.45 11.62 -0.94
C SER A 272 -5.57 12.40 -0.30
N ALA A 273 -5.65 12.38 1.02
CA ALA A 273 -6.55 13.24 1.79
C ALA A 273 -5.83 13.83 2.98
N GLU A 274 -6.18 15.07 3.30
CA GLU A 274 -5.81 15.67 4.57
C GLU A 274 -6.62 15.03 5.71
N ILE A 275 -5.96 14.73 6.82
CA ILE A 275 -6.53 14.14 8.02
C ILE A 275 -7.01 15.29 8.90
N PRO A 276 -8.34 15.46 9.11
CA PRO A 276 -8.88 16.57 9.87
C PRO A 276 -8.70 16.31 11.37
N VAL A 277 -7.49 16.47 11.90
CA VAL A 277 -7.19 16.34 13.34
C VAL A 277 -7.78 17.47 14.19
N GLN A 278 -8.22 18.55 13.53
CA GLN A 278 -8.94 19.68 14.10
C GLN A 278 -10.22 19.91 13.30
N VAL A 279 -11.17 20.66 13.87
CA VAL A 279 -12.38 21.11 13.15
C VAL A 279 -11.96 21.78 11.84
N SER A 280 -12.44 21.23 10.74
CA SER A 280 -11.99 21.57 9.40
C SER A 280 -13.18 21.84 8.48
N ASP A 281 -12.90 22.42 7.31
CA ASP A 281 -13.90 22.62 6.25
C ASP A 281 -14.55 21.29 5.83
N ALA A 282 -15.83 21.36 5.46
CA ALA A 282 -16.60 20.20 5.04
C ALA A 282 -15.92 19.42 3.91
N LYS A 283 -15.27 20.09 2.96
CA LYS A 283 -14.55 19.44 1.86
C LYS A 283 -13.38 18.59 2.34
N ILE A 284 -12.63 19.06 3.34
CA ILE A 284 -11.50 18.30 3.91
C ILE A 284 -12.04 17.03 4.58
N VAL A 285 -13.10 17.17 5.37
CA VAL A 285 -13.74 16.05 6.08
C VAL A 285 -14.32 15.03 5.08
N THR A 286 -15.04 15.49 4.06
CA THR A 286 -15.61 14.62 3.02
C THR A 286 -14.51 13.87 2.27
N ASN A 287 -13.45 14.55 1.82
CA ASN A 287 -12.35 13.90 1.10
C ASN A 287 -11.65 12.83 1.95
N PHE A 288 -11.48 13.07 3.25
CA PHE A 288 -10.91 12.09 4.18
C PHE A 288 -11.81 10.86 4.34
N ILE A 289 -13.11 11.09 4.57
CA ILE A 289 -14.10 10.01 4.69
C ILE A 289 -14.18 9.19 3.39
N GLU A 290 -14.26 9.85 2.24
CA GLU A 290 -14.26 9.18 0.92
C GLU A 290 -12.99 8.35 0.73
N THR A 291 -11.83 8.85 1.18
CA THR A 291 -10.58 8.11 1.10
C THR A 291 -10.57 6.85 1.97
N LEU A 292 -11.10 6.96 3.18
CA LEU A 292 -11.27 5.84 4.10
C LEU A 292 -12.28 4.80 3.57
N LEU A 293 -13.40 5.24 3.00
CA LEU A 293 -14.36 4.34 2.35
C LEU A 293 -13.74 3.64 1.13
N PHE A 294 -12.96 4.35 0.32
CA PHE A 294 -12.29 3.76 -0.84
C PHE A 294 -11.29 2.68 -0.41
N LEU A 295 -10.53 2.93 0.67
CA LEU A 295 -9.68 1.92 1.29
C LEU A 295 -10.48 0.69 1.74
N ARG A 296 -11.62 0.88 2.42
CA ARG A 296 -12.53 -0.22 2.80
C ARG A 296 -12.97 -1.03 1.58
N ASN A 297 -13.39 -0.36 0.52
CA ASN A 297 -13.86 -1.00 -0.71
C ASN A 297 -12.77 -1.83 -1.39
N ILE A 298 -11.53 -1.32 -1.43
CA ILE A 298 -10.37 -2.07 -1.93
C ILE A 298 -10.10 -3.29 -1.06
N LEU A 299 -10.09 -3.13 0.26
CA LEU A 299 -9.86 -4.24 1.20
C LEU A 299 -10.90 -5.34 1.02
N ILE A 300 -12.17 -4.98 0.85
CA ILE A 300 -13.25 -5.93 0.55
C ILE A 300 -12.96 -6.69 -0.75
N THR A 301 -12.64 -5.98 -1.81
CA THR A 301 -12.33 -6.58 -3.10
C THR A 301 -11.10 -7.49 -3.01
N ASN A 302 -10.02 -7.05 -2.36
CA ASN A 302 -8.78 -7.80 -2.23
C ASN A 302 -8.94 -9.07 -1.39
N VAL A 303 -9.64 -9.00 -0.25
CA VAL A 303 -9.92 -10.19 0.57
C VAL A 303 -10.75 -11.20 -0.21
N SER A 304 -11.75 -10.74 -0.96
CA SER A 304 -12.52 -11.62 -1.86
C SER A 304 -11.62 -12.27 -2.92
N LEU A 305 -10.79 -11.49 -3.62
CA LEU A 305 -9.88 -12.00 -4.65
C LEU A 305 -8.85 -12.99 -4.09
N LEU A 306 -8.35 -12.76 -2.88
CA LEU A 306 -7.45 -13.66 -2.17
C LEU A 306 -8.11 -15.03 -1.95
N CYS A 307 -9.34 -15.05 -1.43
CA CYS A 307 -10.10 -16.28 -1.17
C CYS A 307 -10.49 -17.05 -2.44
N HIS A 308 -10.46 -16.39 -3.61
CA HIS A 308 -10.67 -17.03 -4.91
C HIS A 308 -9.36 -17.25 -5.69
N GLY A 309 -8.21 -17.08 -5.02
CA GLY A 309 -6.89 -17.38 -5.56
C GLY A 309 -6.67 -18.90 -5.64
N SER A 310 -6.00 -19.36 -6.69
CA SER A 310 -5.71 -20.79 -6.84
C SER A 310 -4.46 -21.21 -6.04
N ILE A 311 -4.50 -22.39 -5.43
CA ILE A 311 -3.33 -22.97 -4.73
C ILE A 311 -2.29 -23.42 -5.78
N PRO A 312 -0.99 -23.08 -5.62
CA PRO A 312 0.07 -23.57 -6.51
C PRO A 312 0.14 -25.11 -6.56
N GLN A 313 0.40 -25.66 -7.75
CA GLN A 313 0.52 -27.12 -7.96
C GLN A 313 1.60 -27.80 -7.09
N SER A 314 2.63 -27.06 -6.66
CA SER A 314 3.69 -27.57 -5.78
C SER A 314 3.26 -27.74 -4.32
N GLN A 315 2.03 -27.33 -3.96
CA GLN A 315 1.45 -27.46 -2.63
C GLN A 315 0.17 -28.31 -2.62
N ARG A 316 -0.11 -29.02 -3.73
CA ARG A 316 -1.16 -30.04 -3.82
C ARG A 316 -0.60 -31.43 -3.51
#